data_AF-A0A529ZXH3-F1
#
_entry.id   AF-A0A529ZXH3-F1
#
_cell.length_a   1.000
_cell.length_b   1.000
_cell.length_c   1.000
_cell.angle_alpha   90.00
_cell.angle_beta   90.00
_cell.angle_gamma   90.00
#
_symmetry.space_group_name_H-M   'P 1'
#
loop_
_entity.id
_entity.type
_entity.pdbx_description
1 polymer ?
#
loop_
_entity_poly.entity_id
_entity_poly.type
_entity_poly.pdbx_seq_one_letter_code
_entity_poly.pdbx_strand_id
1 'polypeptide(L)'
;MADIGASGDQRRRSVRPLRNLFPYITRYRKLAVGAIISLIVAAVTTLALPMAVRRMIDHGFQASGSTFIAEYFAALVAMAALLAAASASRYYFVITLGERVVADIRRDVFSHVTTLSPAFFDRAHSGEIVSRLAADTTQVKSAVGATASVALRNVILGLGAVAMMVVTSPKLSGLVIAAIPLI
;
A
#
# COMPACT_ATOMS: atom_id res chain seq x y z
N MET A 1 30.34 34.79 1.78
CA MET A 1 31.54 33.92 1.87
C MET A 1 31.75 33.67 3.35
N ALA A 2 31.56 32.49 3.96
CA ALA A 2 31.12 31.16 3.56
C ALA A 2 30.75 30.42 4.87
N ASP A 3 29.96 29.35 4.75
CA ASP A 3 29.81 28.24 5.70
C ASP A 3 29.16 28.47 7.08
N ILE A 4 27.82 28.42 7.09
CA ILE A 4 27.10 27.81 8.21
C ILE A 4 26.85 26.36 7.80
N GLY A 5 27.75 25.49 8.24
CA GLY A 5 27.71 24.05 7.99
C GLY A 5 26.36 23.46 8.38
N ALA A 6 25.71 22.84 7.40
CA ALA A 6 24.54 22.01 7.58
C ALA A 6 24.87 20.86 8.55
N SER A 7 24.42 20.99 9.80
CA SER A 7 24.35 19.88 10.75
C SER A 7 23.24 18.93 10.27
N GLY A 8 23.59 18.12 9.27
CA GLY A 8 22.81 16.97 8.82
C GLY A 8 22.79 15.92 9.93
N ASP A 9 21.88 16.09 10.88
CA ASP A 9 21.56 15.06 11.87
C ASP A 9 20.85 13.92 11.13
N GLN A 10 21.64 13.01 10.56
CA GLN A 10 21.20 11.74 10.02
C GLN A 10 20.67 10.87 11.17
N ARG A 11 19.50 11.24 11.71
CA ARG A 11 18.75 10.40 12.65
C ARG A 11 18.43 9.11 11.93
N ARG A 12 19.22 8.08 12.26
CA ARG A 12 18.99 6.68 11.95
C ARG A 12 17.48 6.43 12.00
N ARG A 13 16.88 6.15 10.85
CA ARG A 13 15.46 5.79 10.70
C ARG A 13 15.22 4.51 11.49
N SER A 14 15.05 4.63 12.80
CA SER A 14 14.77 3.50 13.66
C SER A 14 13.32 3.11 13.43
N VAL A 15 13.09 1.84 13.09
CA VAL A 15 11.73 1.27 12.95
C VAL A 15 11.08 0.97 14.31
N ARG A 16 11.80 1.23 15.41
CA ARG A 16 11.32 1.04 16.80
C ARG A 16 10.04 1.83 17.12
N PRO A 17 9.86 3.10 16.72
CA PRO A 17 8.63 3.86 16.98
C PRO A 17 7.40 3.27 16.28
N LEU A 18 7.56 2.65 15.10
CA LEU A 18 6.47 1.95 14.39
C LEU A 18 5.98 0.72 15.18
N ARG A 19 6.85 0.08 15.94
CA ARG A 19 6.48 -1.07 16.80
C ARG A 19 5.54 -0.67 17.92
N ASN A 20 5.61 0.57 18.42
CA ASN A 20 4.72 1.07 19.46
C ASN A 20 3.31 1.39 18.94
N LEU A 21 3.13 1.50 17.62
CA LEU A 21 1.83 1.67 16.95
C LEU A 21 1.16 0.34 16.59
N PHE A 22 1.90 -0.77 16.68
CA PHE A 22 1.42 -2.12 16.44
C PHE A 22 0.18 -2.50 17.28
N PRO A 23 0.06 -2.14 18.57
CA PRO A 23 -1.13 -2.43 19.37
C PRO A 23 -2.41 -1.81 18.78
N TYR A 24 -2.34 -0.56 18.31
CA TYR A 24 -3.47 0.14 17.69
C TYR A 24 -3.91 -0.53 16.38
N ILE A 25 -2.95 -1.01 15.58
CA ILE A 25 -3.25 -1.75 14.35
C ILE A 25 -3.90 -3.10 14.68
N THR A 26 -3.42 -3.79 15.72
CA THR A 26 -3.98 -5.11 16.10
C THR A 26 -5.42 -5.05 16.58
N ARG A 27 -5.89 -3.89 17.08
CA ARG A 27 -7.30 -3.67 17.43
C ARG A 27 -8.23 -3.74 16.22
N TYR A 28 -7.71 -3.40 15.03
CA TYR A 28 -8.44 -3.38 13.76
C TYR A 28 -8.03 -4.49 12.79
N ARG A 29 -7.66 -5.66 13.32
CA ARG A 29 -7.26 -6.85 12.54
C ARG A 29 -8.22 -7.20 11.39
N LYS A 30 -9.54 -7.07 11.59
CA LYS A 30 -10.53 -7.36 10.54
C LYS A 30 -10.37 -6.47 9.31
N LEU A 31 -10.12 -5.17 9.53
CA LEU A 31 -9.89 -4.21 8.44
C LEU A 31 -8.54 -4.45 7.76
N ALA A 32 -7.50 -4.76 8.54
CA ALA A 32 -6.18 -5.10 8.00
C ALA A 32 -6.24 -6.38 7.14
N VAL A 33 -6.91 -7.43 7.62
CA VAL A 33 -7.11 -8.67 6.85
C VAL A 33 -7.92 -8.42 5.60
N GLY A 34 -9.01 -7.65 5.69
CA GLY A 34 -9.80 -7.24 4.51
C GLY A 34 -8.96 -6.49 3.48
N ALA A 35 -8.14 -5.54 3.90
CA ALA A 35 -7.22 -4.82 3.03
C ALA A 35 -6.21 -5.74 2.34
N ILE A 36 -5.63 -6.70 3.09
CA ILE A 36 -4.67 -7.67 2.55
C ILE A 36 -5.34 -8.60 1.53
N ILE A 37 -6.53 -9.14 1.83
CA ILE A 37 -7.26 -10.01 0.90
C ILE A 37 -7.59 -9.24 -0.38
N SER A 38 -8.17 -8.04 -0.27
CA SER A 38 -8.48 -7.21 -1.45
C SER A 38 -7.23 -6.85 -2.25
N LEU A 39 -6.09 -6.63 -1.58
CA LEU A 39 -4.81 -6.39 -2.23
C LEU A 39 -4.33 -7.61 -3.01
N ILE A 40 -4.37 -8.80 -2.41
CA ILE A 40 -3.96 -10.05 -3.06
C ILE A 40 -4.85 -10.31 -4.28
N VAL A 41 -6.17 -10.18 -4.14
CA VAL A 41 -7.10 -10.34 -5.27
C VAL A 41 -6.77 -9.35 -6.38
N ALA A 42 -6.61 -8.06 -6.07
CA ALA A 42 -6.25 -7.06 -7.06
C ALA A 42 -4.90 -7.35 -7.74
N ALA A 43 -3.90 -7.80 -6.99
CA ALA A 43 -2.59 -8.13 -7.53
C ALA A 43 -2.64 -9.36 -8.46
N VAL A 44 -3.32 -10.43 -8.05
CA VAL A 44 -3.51 -11.63 -8.88
C VAL A 44 -4.26 -11.29 -10.16
N THR A 45 -5.35 -10.52 -10.07
CA THR A 45 -6.10 -10.07 -11.25
C THR A 45 -5.26 -9.20 -12.18
N THR A 46 -4.40 -8.34 -11.62
CA THR A 46 -3.47 -7.52 -12.41
C THR A 46 -2.45 -8.40 -13.16
N LEU A 47 -1.95 -9.45 -12.52
CA LEU A 47 -1.01 -10.40 -13.15
C LEU A 47 -1.70 -11.34 -14.15
N ALA A 48 -2.97 -11.67 -13.94
CA ALA A 48 -3.74 -12.49 -14.87
C ALA A 48 -4.03 -11.74 -16.18
N LEU A 49 -4.06 -10.40 -16.16
CA LEU A 49 -4.43 -9.59 -17.31
C LEU A 49 -3.50 -9.76 -18.52
N PRO A 50 -2.16 -9.71 -18.40
CA PRO A 50 -1.24 -10.05 -19.49
C PRO A 50 -1.43 -11.47 -20.03
N MET A 51 -1.70 -12.46 -19.17
CA MET A 51 -1.92 -13.84 -19.61
C MET A 51 -3.24 -14.00 -20.37
N ALA A 52 -4.30 -13.33 -19.91
CA ALA A 52 -5.59 -13.31 -20.58
C ALA A 52 -5.48 -12.69 -21.97
N VAL A 53 -4.75 -11.56 -22.10
CA VAL A 53 -4.48 -10.91 -23.39
C VAL A 53 -3.64 -11.82 -24.30
N ARG A 54 -2.56 -12.43 -23.78
CA ARG A 54 -1.74 -13.37 -24.56
C ARG A 54 -2.59 -14.50 -25.14
N ARG A 55 -3.42 -15.14 -24.31
CA ARG A 55 -4.27 -16.25 -24.74
C ARG A 55 -5.34 -15.80 -25.74
N MET A 56 -5.84 -14.56 -25.64
CA MET A 56 -6.71 -13.95 -26.65
C MET A 56 -6.01 -13.82 -28.00
N ILE A 57 -4.76 -13.37 -28.02
CA ILE A 57 -3.98 -13.22 -29.25
C ILE A 57 -3.63 -14.60 -29.83
N ASP A 58 -3.19 -15.54 -29.00
CA ASP A 58 -2.73 -16.85 -29.46
C ASP A 58 -3.89 -17.71 -30.01
N HIS A 59 -5.09 -17.63 -29.42
CA HIS A 59 -6.23 -18.51 -29.75
C HIS A 59 -7.41 -17.79 -30.40
N GLY A 60 -7.58 -16.48 -30.20
CA GLY A 60 -8.72 -15.71 -30.73
C GLY A 60 -8.68 -15.52 -32.26
N PHE A 61 -7.52 -15.69 -32.88
CA PHE A 61 -7.36 -15.65 -34.34
C PHE A 61 -7.36 -17.04 -35.00
N GLN A 62 -7.32 -18.12 -34.21
CA GLN A 62 -7.38 -19.50 -34.73
C GLN A 62 -8.85 -19.94 -34.82
N ALA A 63 -9.48 -19.63 -35.96
CA ALA A 63 -10.70 -20.24 -36.49
C ALA A 63 -11.72 -20.77 -35.47
N SER A 64 -12.50 -19.89 -34.81
CA SER A 64 -13.75 -20.27 -34.12
C SER A 64 -14.66 -19.05 -33.95
N GLY A 65 -15.96 -19.23 -34.18
CA GLY A 65 -16.96 -18.19 -34.48
C GLY A 65 -17.12 -17.04 -33.47
N SER A 66 -17.92 -16.04 -33.87
CA SER A 66 -18.18 -14.78 -33.12
C SER A 66 -18.53 -14.98 -31.63
N THR A 67 -19.10 -16.12 -31.27
CA THR A 67 -19.42 -16.52 -29.88
C THR A 67 -18.17 -16.64 -28.99
N PHE A 68 -17.05 -17.19 -29.50
CA PHE A 68 -15.82 -17.35 -28.71
C PHE A 68 -15.21 -15.98 -28.35
N ILE A 69 -15.22 -15.05 -29.29
CA ILE A 69 -14.75 -13.68 -29.08
C ILE A 69 -15.63 -12.95 -28.07
N ALA A 70 -16.95 -13.11 -28.15
CA ALA A 70 -17.89 -12.48 -27.22
C ALA A 70 -17.72 -12.99 -25.77
N GLU A 71 -17.56 -14.30 -25.59
CA GLU A 71 -17.31 -14.91 -24.27
C GLU A 71 -15.98 -14.42 -23.68
N TYR A 72 -14.94 -14.29 -24.51
CA TYR A 72 -13.64 -13.79 -24.08
C TYR A 72 -13.68 -12.31 -23.69
N PHE A 73 -14.40 -11.49 -24.46
CA PHE A 73 -14.65 -10.09 -24.11
C PHE A 73 -15.41 -9.98 -22.79
N ALA A 74 -16.44 -10.81 -22.59
CA ALA A 74 -17.18 -10.85 -21.34
C ALA A 74 -16.27 -11.24 -20.16
N ALA A 75 -15.37 -12.21 -20.33
CA ALA A 75 -14.38 -12.58 -19.32
C ALA A 75 -13.40 -11.44 -18.99
N LEU A 76 -12.92 -10.69 -19.99
CA LEU A 76 -12.08 -9.51 -19.79
C LEU A 76 -12.82 -8.40 -19.03
N VAL A 77 -14.08 -8.14 -19.37
CA VAL A 77 -14.93 -7.18 -18.66
C VAL A 77 -15.15 -7.62 -17.21
N ALA A 78 -15.44 -8.90 -16.98
CA ALA A 78 -15.60 -9.45 -15.63
C ALA A 78 -14.30 -9.31 -14.81
N MET A 79 -13.14 -9.56 -15.42
CA MET A 79 -11.84 -9.40 -14.79
C MET A 79 -11.53 -7.93 -14.47
N ALA A 80 -11.87 -7.00 -15.37
CA ALA A 80 -11.74 -5.56 -15.14
C ALA A 80 -12.66 -5.10 -14.01
N ALA A 81 -13.90 -5.57 -13.97
CA ALA A 81 -14.85 -5.29 -12.89
C ALA A 81 -14.34 -5.85 -11.54
N LEU A 82 -13.79 -7.07 -11.53
CA LEU A 82 -13.18 -7.67 -10.35
C LEU A 82 -11.97 -6.86 -9.87
N LEU A 83 -11.10 -6.42 -10.78
CA LEU A 83 -9.96 -5.58 -10.45
C LEU A 83 -10.39 -4.24 -9.84
N ALA A 84 -11.41 -3.60 -10.43
CA ALA A 84 -11.98 -2.36 -9.94
C ALA A 84 -12.58 -2.53 -8.54
N ALA A 85 -13.39 -3.57 -8.33
CA ALA A 85 -14.00 -3.89 -7.06
C ALA A 85 -12.94 -4.19 -5.98
N ALA A 86 -11.97 -5.06 -6.28
CA ALA A 86 -10.89 -5.38 -5.35
C ALA A 86 -10.04 -4.14 -5.01
N SER A 87 -9.76 -3.28 -5.99
CA SER A 87 -9.03 -2.04 -5.77
C SER A 87 -9.80 -1.04 -4.90
N ALA A 88 -11.11 -0.91 -5.14
CA ALA A 88 -12.01 -0.06 -4.35
C ALA A 88 -12.13 -0.58 -2.91
N SER A 89 -12.36 -1.88 -2.72
CA SER A 89 -12.41 -2.51 -1.39
C SER A 89 -11.10 -2.31 -0.63
N ARG A 90 -9.95 -2.52 -1.29
CA ARG A 90 -8.64 -2.25 -0.69
C ARG A 90 -8.53 -0.80 -0.22
N TYR A 91 -8.90 0.16 -1.07
CA TYR A 91 -8.83 1.58 -0.73
C TYR A 91 -9.73 1.92 0.47
N TYR A 92 -10.96 1.39 0.48
CA TYR A 92 -11.90 1.54 1.59
C TYR A 92 -11.32 1.00 2.91
N PHE A 93 -10.78 -0.23 2.91
CA PHE A 93 -10.23 -0.83 4.13
C PHE A 93 -8.99 -0.08 4.62
N VAL A 94 -8.10 0.33 3.71
CA VAL A 94 -6.86 1.04 4.05
C VAL A 94 -7.15 2.42 4.65
N ILE A 95 -8.05 3.19 4.03
CA ILE A 95 -8.45 4.50 4.57
C ILE A 95 -9.12 4.34 5.92
N THR A 96 -10.12 3.45 6.00
CA THR A 96 -10.88 3.26 7.24
C THR A 96 -9.97 2.82 8.40
N LEU A 97 -8.99 1.95 8.13
CA LEU A 97 -7.98 1.54 9.10
C LEU A 97 -7.15 2.73 9.57
N GLY A 98 -6.61 3.53 8.64
CA GLY A 98 -5.79 4.69 8.96
C GLY A 98 -6.55 5.73 9.79
N GLU A 99 -7.79 6.05 9.42
CA GLU A 99 -8.62 7.01 10.15
C GLU A 99 -8.94 6.54 11.57
N ARG A 100 -9.28 5.26 11.75
CA ARG A 100 -9.59 4.70 13.08
C ARG A 100 -8.37 4.70 13.99
N VAL A 101 -7.19 4.34 13.48
CA VAL A 101 -5.94 4.41 14.24
C VAL A 101 -5.62 5.84 14.68
N VAL A 102 -5.76 6.81 13.77
CA VAL A 102 -5.57 8.24 14.11
C VAL A 102 -6.56 8.72 15.15
N ALA A 103 -7.84 8.34 15.02
CA ALA A 103 -8.88 8.74 15.97
C ALA A 103 -8.57 8.23 17.38
N ASP A 104 -8.12 6.98 17.51
CA ASP A 104 -7.73 6.41 18.81
C ASP A 104 -6.49 7.12 19.39
N ILE A 105 -5.45 7.39 18.58
CA ILE A 105 -4.28 8.15 19.03
C ILE A 105 -4.67 9.55 19.51
N ARG A 106 -5.52 10.25 18.75
CA ARG A 106 -5.98 11.59 19.14
C ARG A 106 -6.76 11.56 20.45
N ARG A 107 -7.61 10.56 20.66
CA ARG A 107 -8.37 10.37 21.91
C ARG A 107 -7.44 10.13 23.10
N ASP A 108 -6.49 9.22 22.97
CA ASP A 108 -5.57 8.87 24.05
C ASP A 108 -4.68 10.04 24.43
N VAL A 109 -4.14 10.75 23.43
CA VAL A 109 -3.33 11.95 23.67
C VAL A 109 -4.17 13.07 24.29
N PHE A 110 -5.37 13.32 23.79
CA PHE A 110 -6.24 14.35 24.37
C PHE A 110 -6.58 14.04 25.84
N SER A 111 -6.95 12.79 26.14
CA SER A 111 -7.21 12.34 27.51
C SER A 111 -5.99 12.53 28.41
N HIS A 112 -4.78 12.23 27.91
CA HIS A 112 -3.56 12.41 28.69
C HIS A 112 -3.26 13.90 28.94
N VAL A 113 -3.41 14.74 27.91
CA VAL A 113 -3.18 16.20 28.03
C VAL A 113 -4.13 16.82 29.06
N THR A 114 -5.39 16.38 29.12
CA THR A 114 -6.33 16.89 30.13
C THR A 114 -5.99 16.52 31.57
N THR A 115 -5.10 15.55 31.79
CA THR A 115 -4.63 15.15 33.13
C THR A 115 -3.32 15.81 33.57
N LEU A 116 -2.69 16.60 32.70
CA LEU A 116 -1.41 17.23 33.00
C LEU A 116 -1.56 18.46 33.91
N SER A 117 -0.54 18.68 34.74
CA SER A 117 -0.50 19.80 35.67
C SER A 117 -0.43 21.16 34.96
N PRO A 118 -0.95 22.24 35.56
CA PRO A 118 -0.84 23.61 35.02
C PRO A 118 0.59 24.02 34.64
N ALA A 119 1.60 23.59 35.41
CA ALA A 119 3.02 23.88 35.14
C ALA A 119 3.55 23.31 33.81
N PHE A 120 2.86 22.32 33.22
CA PHE A 120 3.16 21.81 31.89
C PHE A 120 2.68 22.77 30.80
N PHE A 121 1.51 23.38 31.00
CA PHE A 121 0.93 24.37 30.08
C PHE A 121 1.67 25.71 30.10
N ASP A 122 2.39 26.02 31.19
CA ASP A 122 3.28 27.19 31.26
C ASP A 122 4.55 27.06 30.40
N ARG A 123 4.98 25.83 30.10
CA ARG A 123 6.19 25.56 29.28
C ARG A 123 5.88 25.19 27.84
N ALA A 124 4.78 24.49 27.60
CA ALA A 124 4.37 24.03 26.28
C ALA A 124 3.09 24.75 25.86
N HIS A 125 3.18 25.56 24.79
CA HIS A 125 2.00 26.19 24.21
C HIS A 125 1.04 25.10 23.72
N SER A 126 -0.20 25.13 24.21
CA SER A 126 -1.26 24.19 23.83
C SER A 126 -1.44 24.08 22.30
N GLY A 127 -1.26 25.20 21.57
CA GLY A 127 -1.27 25.23 20.10
C GLY A 127 -0.15 24.44 19.42
N GLU A 128 1.04 24.36 20.03
CA GLU A 128 2.15 23.56 19.50
C GLU A 128 1.88 22.06 19.67
N ILE A 129 1.27 21.67 20.80
CA ILE A 129 0.89 20.26 21.08
C ILE A 129 -0.17 19.79 20.08
N VAL A 130 -1.21 20.61 19.84
CA VAL A 130 -2.27 20.29 18.88
C VAL A 130 -1.72 20.24 17.45
N SER A 131 -0.83 21.17 17.08
CA SER A 131 -0.19 21.20 15.76
C SER A 131 0.68 19.96 15.51
N ARG A 132 1.56 19.62 16.46
CA ARG A 132 2.41 18.42 16.39
C ARG A 132 1.55 17.16 16.35
N LEU A 133 0.53 17.06 17.20
CA LEU A 133 -0.37 15.91 17.20
C LEU A 133 -1.10 15.76 15.86
N ALA A 134 -1.61 16.84 15.27
CA ALA A 134 -2.31 16.79 13.99
C ALA A 134 -1.38 16.39 12.82
N ALA A 135 -0.18 16.98 12.76
CA ALA A 135 0.80 16.70 11.72
C ALA A 135 1.36 15.27 11.84
N ASP A 136 1.79 14.87 13.04
CA ASP A 136 2.40 13.56 13.29
C ASP A 136 1.39 12.43 13.10
N THR A 137 0.14 12.61 13.56
CA THR A 137 -0.91 11.59 13.35
C THR A 137 -1.24 11.41 11.87
N THR A 138 -1.16 12.46 11.06
CA THR A 138 -1.35 12.37 9.60
C THR A 138 -0.22 11.60 8.93
N GLN A 139 1.03 11.80 9.36
CA GLN A 139 2.15 11.00 8.85
C GLN A 139 2.02 9.53 9.24
N VAL A 140 1.61 9.25 10.49
CA VAL A 140 1.35 7.88 10.97
C VAL A 140 0.25 7.20 10.14
N LYS A 141 -0.85 7.91 9.85
CA LYS A 141 -1.93 7.43 8.98
C LYS A 141 -1.41 6.98 7.62
N SER A 142 -0.59 7.82 6.99
CA SER A 142 -0.03 7.56 5.66
C SER A 142 0.90 6.35 5.71
N ALA A 143 1.81 6.31 6.70
CA ALA A 143 2.77 5.23 6.86
C ALA A 143 2.11 3.86 7.08
N VAL A 144 1.14 3.79 8.00
CA VAL A 144 0.47 2.53 8.40
C VAL A 144 -0.54 2.06 7.35
N GLY A 145 -1.24 2.99 6.69
CA GLY A 145 -2.27 2.66 5.71
C GLY A 145 -1.72 2.63 4.29
N ALA A 146 -1.56 3.81 3.69
CA ALA A 146 -1.30 3.97 2.27
C ALA A 146 0.09 3.45 1.87
N THR A 147 1.15 3.89 2.56
CA THR A 147 2.53 3.50 2.25
C THR A 147 2.74 2.00 2.42
N ALA A 148 2.30 1.43 3.55
CA ALA A 148 2.40 -0.02 3.77
C ALA A 148 1.63 -0.82 2.72
N SER A 149 0.42 -0.39 2.35
CA SER A 149 -0.38 -1.05 1.30
C SER A 149 0.27 -0.98 -0.07
N VAL A 150 0.82 0.19 -0.45
CA VAL A 150 1.52 0.36 -1.73
C VAL A 150 2.81 -0.45 -1.76
N ALA A 151 3.60 -0.44 -0.68
CA ALA A 151 4.81 -1.24 -0.57
C ALA A 151 4.50 -2.74 -0.72
N LEU A 152 3.50 -3.25 0.02
CA LEU A 152 3.09 -4.65 -0.07
C LEU A 152 2.60 -5.02 -1.47
N ARG A 153 1.80 -4.15 -2.10
CA ARG A 153 1.37 -4.33 -3.50
C ARG A 153 2.56 -4.43 -4.43
N ASN A 154 3.54 -3.53 -4.32
CA ASN A 154 4.69 -3.51 -5.20
C ASN A 154 5.59 -4.74 -5.01
N VAL A 155 5.74 -5.23 -3.77
CA VAL A 155 6.45 -6.48 -3.49
C VAL A 155 5.73 -7.66 -4.14
N ILE A 156 4.41 -7.78 -3.98
CA ILE A 156 3.63 -8.89 -4.56
C ILE A 156 3.67 -8.84 -6.09
N LEU A 157 3.44 -7.66 -6.68
CA LEU A 157 3.50 -7.50 -8.13
C LEU A 157 4.90 -7.78 -8.67
N GLY A 158 5.94 -7.28 -8.00
CA GLY A 158 7.33 -7.50 -8.40
C GLY A 158 7.71 -8.98 -8.36
N LEU A 159 7.49 -9.64 -7.22
CA LEU A 159 7.77 -11.07 -7.06
C LEU A 159 6.95 -11.92 -8.03
N GLY A 160 5.65 -11.62 -8.17
CA GLY A 160 4.78 -12.37 -9.06
C GLY A 160 5.12 -12.16 -10.54
N ALA A 161 5.50 -10.94 -10.95
CA ALA A 161 5.93 -10.65 -12.31
C ALA A 161 7.24 -11.39 -12.65
N VAL A 162 8.23 -11.33 -11.74
CA VAL A 162 9.49 -12.08 -11.90
C VAL A 162 9.22 -13.58 -12.00
N ALA A 163 8.37 -14.13 -11.12
CA ALA A 163 7.99 -15.54 -11.16
C ALA A 163 7.33 -15.91 -12.50
N MET A 164 6.37 -15.13 -12.98
CA MET A 164 5.72 -15.37 -14.27
C MET A 164 6.68 -15.27 -15.46
N MET A 165 7.61 -14.32 -15.44
CA MET A 165 8.64 -14.19 -16.47
C MET A 165 9.51 -15.43 -16.53
N VAL A 166 10.04 -15.88 -15.38
CA VAL A 166 10.90 -17.06 -15.28
C VAL A 166 10.18 -18.32 -15.77
N VAL A 167 8.90 -18.50 -15.40
CA VAL A 167 8.09 -19.64 -15.87
C VAL A 167 7.81 -19.56 -17.38
N THR A 168 7.61 -18.36 -17.94
CA THR A 168 7.29 -18.21 -19.37
C THR A 168 8.50 -18.39 -20.28
N SER A 169 9.64 -17.78 -19.95
CA SER A 169 10.89 -17.94 -20.70
C SER A 169 12.09 -17.58 -19.83
N PRO A 170 12.84 -18.59 -19.32
CA PRO A 170 14.02 -18.37 -18.49
C PRO A 170 15.12 -17.56 -19.21
N LYS A 171 15.29 -17.79 -20.52
CA LYS A 171 16.33 -17.12 -21.34
C LYS A 171 16.07 -15.63 -21.51
N LEU A 172 14.83 -15.24 -21.83
CA LEU A 172 14.45 -13.82 -21.97
C LEU A 172 14.44 -13.11 -20.61
N SER A 173 14.04 -13.81 -19.55
CA SER A 173 14.03 -13.27 -18.18
C SER A 173 15.42 -12.90 -17.69
N GLY A 174 16.42 -13.75 -17.92
CA GLY A 174 17.81 -13.46 -17.54
C GLY A 174 18.35 -12.21 -18.22
N LEU A 175 18.00 -12.00 -19.49
CA LEU A 175 18.42 -10.83 -20.25
C LEU A 175 17.78 -9.53 -19.72
N VAL A 176 16.49 -9.56 -19.38
CA VAL A 176 15.79 -8.40 -18.80
C VAL A 176 16.31 -8.07 -17.40
N ILE A 177 16.51 -9.07 -16.54
CA ILE A 177 17.04 -8.85 -15.17
C ILE A 177 18.45 -8.26 -15.20
N ALA A 178 19.28 -8.67 -16.18
CA ALA A 178 20.62 -8.11 -16.36
C ALA A 178 20.61 -6.69 -16.97
N ALA A 179 19.62 -6.37 -17.80
CA ALA A 179 19.48 -5.04 -18.42
C ALA A 179 18.97 -3.96 -17.46
N ILE A 180 18.07 -4.30 -16.53
CA ILE A 180 17.49 -3.36 -15.55
C ILE A 180 18.54 -2.56 -14.75
N PRO A 181 19.59 -3.17 -14.15
CA PRO A 181 20.61 -2.41 -13.40
C PRO A 181 21.56 -1.60 -14.29
N LEU A 182 21.54 -1.80 -15.61
CA LEU A 182 22.39 -1.10 -16.57
C LEU A 182 21.76 0.23 -17.07
N ILE A 183 20.45 0.40 -16.87
CA ILE A 183 19.64 1.57 -17.28
C ILE A 183 19.38 2.44 -16.05
#